data_AF-A0A7X7YJG2-F1
#
_entry.id   AF-A0A7X7YJG2-F1
#
_cell.length_a   1.000
_cell.length_b   1.000
_cell.length_c   1.000
_cell.angle_alpha   90.00
_cell.angle_beta   90.00
_cell.angle_gamma   90.00
#
_symmetry.space_group_name_H-M   'P 1'
#
loop_
_entity.id
_entity.type
_entity.pdbx_description
1 polymer ?
#
loop_
_entity_poly.entity_id
_entity_poly.type
_entity_poly.pdbx_seq_one_letter_code
_entity_poly.pdbx_strand_id
1 'polypeptide(L)'
;MKNQNRAFKVWMSLVASMTLGAVVLMAVDRKTVSDGAFSLAGYVQLSSVEQIVLDSIKAAPGNWNRVQVFFSGTSTSHTDKILQKFTGSDGVQFHFIVCNGIGSDNEGKQIADGQIEYTTQWVQQKPCLGSEDATIRICVVSDGIVTVPTDSQIKRVAMLVRLFNQRLGVPSKNISFPANWQM
;
A
#
# COMPACT_ATOMS: atom_id res chain seq x y z
N MET A 1 34.44 -4.00 59.04
CA MET A 1 34.28 -3.59 57.61
C MET A 1 34.53 -4.77 56.63
N LYS A 2 33.89 -5.94 56.81
CA LYS A 2 34.08 -7.12 55.92
C LYS A 2 32.92 -7.34 54.92
N ASN A 3 31.75 -6.76 55.17
CA ASN A 3 30.53 -6.97 54.37
C ASN A 3 30.43 -6.05 53.15
N GLN A 4 31.11 -4.90 53.14
CA GLN A 4 31.11 -3.96 52.01
C GLN A 4 31.76 -4.56 50.75
N ASN A 5 32.84 -5.33 50.90
CA ASN A 5 33.48 -6.01 49.76
C ASN A 5 32.60 -7.08 49.11
N ARG A 6 31.71 -7.73 49.87
CA ARG A 6 30.77 -8.71 49.33
C ARG A 6 29.63 -8.02 48.59
N ALA A 7 29.06 -6.97 49.20
CA ALA A 7 28.00 -6.18 48.59
C ALA A 7 28.45 -5.52 47.27
N PHE A 8 29.67 -4.98 47.24
CA PHE A 8 30.24 -4.37 46.05
C PHE A 8 30.46 -5.37 44.91
N LYS A 9 30.94 -6.57 45.21
CA LYS A 9 31.11 -7.64 44.20
C LYS A 9 29.78 -8.08 43.58
N VAL A 10 28.72 -8.19 44.40
CA VAL A 10 27.37 -8.53 43.93
C VAL A 10 26.81 -7.42 43.05
N TRP A 11 26.97 -6.16 43.45
CA TRP A 11 26.55 -5.01 42.64
C TRP A 11 27.25 -4.98 41.29
N MET A 12 28.57 -5.18 41.27
CA MET A 12 29.33 -5.21 40.02
C MET A 12 28.93 -6.40 39.13
N SER A 13 28.66 -7.58 39.69
CA SER A 13 28.20 -8.72 38.87
C SER A 13 26.79 -8.51 38.32
N LEU A 14 25.91 -7.85 39.09
CA LEU A 14 24.55 -7.54 38.66
C LEU A 14 24.54 -6.55 37.49
N VAL A 15 25.30 -5.45 37.62
CA VAL A 15 25.43 -4.44 36.56
C VAL A 15 26.07 -5.04 35.31
N ALA A 16 27.11 -5.87 35.46
CA ALA A 16 27.75 -6.58 34.35
C ALA A 16 26.77 -7.52 33.63
N SER A 17 25.92 -8.25 34.37
CA SER A 17 24.89 -9.12 33.79
C SER A 17 23.84 -8.33 32.99
N MET A 18 23.34 -7.21 33.55
CA MET A 18 22.36 -6.37 32.86
C MET A 18 22.94 -5.71 31.60
N THR A 19 24.19 -5.24 31.65
CA THR A 19 24.85 -4.63 30.47
C THR A 19 25.17 -5.66 29.40
N LEU A 20 25.65 -6.84 29.77
CA LEU A 20 25.92 -7.91 28.81
C LEU A 20 24.63 -8.37 28.12
N GLY A 21 23.52 -8.49 28.85
CA GLY A 21 22.20 -8.79 28.29
C GLY A 21 21.74 -7.73 27.29
N ALA A 22 21.89 -6.44 27.63
CA ALA A 22 21.52 -5.34 26.72
C ALA A 22 22.37 -5.32 25.45
N VAL A 23 23.67 -5.61 25.55
CA VAL A 23 24.57 -5.69 24.37
C VAL A 23 24.21 -6.88 23.49
N VAL A 24 23.89 -8.04 24.07
CA VAL A 24 23.44 -9.22 23.31
C VAL A 24 22.12 -8.92 22.61
N LEU A 25 21.16 -8.30 23.30
CA LEU A 25 19.88 -7.90 22.69
C LEU A 25 20.10 -6.91 21.54
N MET A 26 20.94 -5.87 21.70
CA MET A 26 21.27 -4.94 20.62
C MET A 26 22.01 -5.60 19.45
N ALA A 27 22.83 -6.61 19.70
CA ALA A 27 23.53 -7.35 18.65
C ALA A 27 22.58 -8.27 17.86
N VAL A 28 21.59 -8.88 18.54
CA VAL A 28 20.54 -9.69 17.91
C VAL A 28 19.56 -8.82 17.14
N ASP A 29 19.20 -7.64 17.66
CA ASP A 29 18.28 -6.70 17.01
C ASP A 29 18.82 -6.15 15.67
N ARG A 30 20.15 -6.18 15.48
CA ARG A 30 20.79 -5.83 14.19
C ARG A 30 20.67 -6.92 13.13
N LYS A 31 20.16 -8.11 13.46
CA LYS A 31 19.74 -9.09 12.45
C LYS A 31 18.25 -8.88 12.19
N THR A 32 17.96 -8.22 11.08
CA THR A 32 16.63 -8.20 10.46
C THR A 32 16.04 -9.61 10.51
N VAL A 33 14.91 -9.74 11.20
CA VAL A 33 14.15 -10.99 11.31
C VAL A 33 13.87 -11.50 9.91
N SER A 34 14.67 -12.47 9.47
CA SER A 34 14.51 -13.17 8.22
C SER A 34 13.29 -14.07 8.36
N ASP A 35 12.19 -13.64 7.76
CA ASP A 35 11.17 -14.43 7.09
C ASP A 35 10.90 -15.82 7.69
N GLY A 36 10.27 -15.83 8.86
CA GLY A 36 9.78 -17.02 9.53
C GLY A 36 8.27 -16.91 9.75
N ALA A 37 7.51 -17.47 8.81
CA ALA A 37 6.13 -17.97 8.93
C ALA A 37 5.09 -17.10 9.67
N PHE A 38 4.14 -16.56 8.90
CA PHE A 38 2.81 -16.11 9.35
C PHE A 38 2.80 -15.08 10.49
N SER A 39 3.34 -13.89 10.22
CA SER A 39 3.07 -12.73 11.06
C SER A 39 1.83 -12.00 10.55
N LEU A 40 0.77 -11.96 11.37
CA LEU A 40 -0.39 -11.05 11.19
C LEU A 40 0.04 -9.57 11.04
N ALA A 41 1.27 -9.22 11.44
CA ALA A 41 1.85 -7.89 11.24
C ALA A 41 2.16 -7.55 9.78
N GLY A 42 2.29 -8.53 8.87
CA GLY A 42 2.38 -8.26 7.43
C GLY A 42 1.11 -7.61 6.88
N TYR A 43 -0.02 -7.78 7.57
CA TYR A 43 -1.29 -7.10 7.25
C TYR A 43 -1.26 -5.60 7.59
N VAL A 44 -0.32 -5.17 8.45
CA VAL A 44 -0.20 -3.82 8.99
C VAL A 44 0.84 -2.97 8.23
N GLN A 45 1.66 -3.58 7.36
CA GLN A 45 2.74 -2.86 6.67
C GLN A 45 2.32 -2.10 5.42
N LEU A 46 1.20 -2.46 4.80
CA LEU A 46 0.60 -1.61 3.79
C LEU A 46 -0.11 -0.46 4.50
N SER A 47 0.34 0.77 4.23
CA SER A 47 -0.28 2.00 4.72
C SER A 47 -1.81 1.92 4.61
N SER A 48 -2.49 2.46 5.64
CA SER A 48 -3.95 2.46 5.65
C SER A 48 -4.44 3.12 4.36
N VAL A 49 -5.38 2.49 3.67
CA VAL A 49 -5.99 3.07 2.45
C VAL A 49 -6.47 4.49 2.72
N GLU A 50 -6.92 4.76 3.95
CA GLU A 50 -7.33 6.10 4.37
C GLU A 50 -6.20 7.12 4.39
N GLN A 51 -5.02 6.75 4.90
CA GLN A 51 -3.84 7.60 4.87
C GLN A 51 -3.38 7.83 3.43
N ILE A 52 -3.30 6.78 2.60
CA ILE A 52 -2.89 6.91 1.19
C ILE A 52 -3.80 7.88 0.44
N VAL A 53 -5.12 7.76 0.64
CA VAL A 53 -6.08 8.59 -0.09
C VAL A 53 -6.13 10.02 0.45
N LEU A 54 -6.17 10.23 1.76
CA LEU A 54 -6.36 11.56 2.35
C LEU A 54 -5.04 12.35 2.40
N ASP A 55 -3.92 11.72 2.75
CA ASP A 55 -2.63 12.41 2.89
C ASP A 55 -2.01 12.76 1.53
N SER A 56 -2.45 12.11 0.45
CA SER A 56 -2.00 12.41 -0.90
C SER A 56 -2.64 13.67 -1.50
N ILE A 57 -3.76 14.15 -0.95
CA ILE A 57 -4.48 15.31 -1.50
C ILE A 57 -3.73 16.60 -1.12
N LYS A 58 -3.25 17.32 -2.14
CA LYS A 58 -2.56 18.62 -1.96
C LYS A 58 -3.38 19.81 -2.45
N ALA A 59 -4.50 19.56 -3.10
CA ALA A 59 -5.41 20.57 -3.65
C ALA A 59 -6.78 20.51 -2.95
N ALA A 60 -7.66 21.47 -3.26
CA ALA A 60 -9.04 21.39 -2.80
C ALA A 60 -9.69 20.08 -3.28
N PRO A 61 -10.49 19.40 -2.44
CA PRO A 61 -11.14 18.14 -2.82
C PRO A 61 -11.95 18.31 -4.11
N GLY A 62 -11.75 17.38 -5.05
CA GLY A 62 -12.55 17.35 -6.27
C GLY A 62 -14.00 16.95 -5.97
N ASN A 63 -14.95 17.47 -6.75
CA ASN A 63 -16.37 17.12 -6.63
C ASN A 63 -16.66 15.77 -7.30
N TRP A 64 -16.10 14.68 -6.77
CA TRP A 64 -16.23 13.34 -7.34
C TRP A 64 -17.65 12.77 -7.17
N ASN A 65 -18.18 12.15 -8.23
CA ASN A 65 -19.54 11.59 -8.21
C ASN A 65 -19.64 10.15 -8.76
N ARG A 66 -18.55 9.63 -9.34
CA ARG A 66 -18.50 8.31 -9.99
C ARG A 66 -17.14 7.66 -9.76
N VAL A 67 -17.14 6.34 -9.62
CA VAL A 67 -15.91 5.52 -9.56
C VAL A 67 -15.99 4.46 -10.64
N GLN A 68 -14.91 4.28 -11.39
CA GLN A 68 -14.78 3.23 -12.40
C GLN A 68 -13.54 2.40 -12.12
N VAL A 69 -13.71 1.09 -12.01
CA VAL A 69 -12.64 0.11 -11.84
C VAL A 69 -12.37 -0.56 -13.18
N PHE A 70 -11.09 -0.68 -13.53
CA PHE A 70 -10.62 -1.28 -14.78
C PHE A 70 -9.54 -2.31 -14.50
N PHE A 71 -9.41 -3.29 -15.39
CA PHE A 71 -8.23 -4.16 -15.45
C PHE A 71 -7.17 -3.55 -16.35
N SER A 72 -5.90 -3.70 -15.96
CA SER A 72 -4.77 -3.22 -16.77
C SER A 72 -4.62 -3.99 -18.09
N GLY A 73 -5.19 -5.20 -18.18
CA GLY A 73 -5.03 -6.10 -19.32
C GLY A 73 -3.65 -6.76 -19.35
N THR A 74 -2.91 -6.72 -18.23
CA THR A 74 -1.53 -7.23 -18.14
C THR A 74 -1.31 -7.95 -16.82
N SER A 75 -0.59 -9.06 -16.86
CA SER A 75 -0.26 -9.87 -15.67
C SER A 75 1.04 -9.45 -14.96
N THR A 76 1.93 -8.71 -15.62
CA THR A 76 3.20 -8.25 -15.02
C THR A 76 3.10 -6.82 -14.52
N SER A 77 3.58 -6.55 -13.29
CA SER A 77 3.59 -5.20 -12.68
C SER A 77 4.95 -4.51 -12.87
N HIS A 78 5.39 -4.32 -14.12
CA HIS A 78 6.45 -3.32 -14.36
C HIS A 78 5.82 -1.94 -14.16
N THR A 79 5.74 -1.50 -12.91
CA THR A 79 5.12 -0.24 -12.48
C THR A 79 5.58 0.92 -13.32
N ASP A 80 6.81 0.95 -13.80
CA ASP A 80 7.35 2.11 -14.51
C ASP A 80 6.82 2.16 -15.94
N LYS A 81 6.72 1.01 -16.61
CA LYS A 81 6.09 0.90 -17.95
C LYS A 81 4.57 1.04 -17.88
N ILE A 82 3.98 0.58 -16.78
CA ILE A 82 2.55 0.71 -16.45
C ILE A 82 2.23 2.18 -16.19
N LEU A 83 2.89 2.80 -15.20
CA LEU A 83 2.78 4.22 -14.88
C LEU A 83 3.06 5.08 -16.10
N GLN A 84 4.08 4.81 -16.92
CA GLN A 84 4.30 5.55 -18.17
C GLN A 84 3.18 5.35 -19.19
N LYS A 85 2.64 4.13 -19.36
CA LYS A 85 1.43 3.88 -20.17
C LYS A 85 0.19 4.59 -19.62
N PHE A 86 0.11 4.80 -18.31
CA PHE A 86 -1.05 5.35 -17.61
C PHE A 86 -0.94 6.84 -17.25
N THR A 87 0.23 7.46 -17.47
CA THR A 87 0.50 8.90 -17.27
C THR A 87 0.87 9.61 -18.58
N GLY A 88 1.17 8.87 -19.65
CA GLY A 88 1.50 9.40 -20.97
C GLY A 88 0.32 10.09 -21.68
N SER A 89 0.65 10.88 -22.71
CA SER A 89 -0.30 11.70 -23.47
C SER A 89 -1.22 10.93 -24.44
N ASP A 90 -0.95 9.65 -24.70
CA ASP A 90 -1.69 8.80 -25.65
C ASP A 90 -2.51 7.68 -24.98
N GLY A 91 -2.55 7.64 -23.64
CA GLY A 91 -3.14 6.53 -22.87
C GLY A 91 -4.30 6.92 -21.95
N VAL A 92 -5.14 5.95 -21.60
CA VAL A 92 -6.17 6.08 -20.56
C VAL A 92 -5.48 6.37 -19.24
N GLN A 93 -5.78 7.52 -18.64
CA GLN A 93 -5.23 7.91 -17.34
C GLN A 93 -6.08 7.37 -16.19
N PHE A 94 -5.40 7.05 -15.09
CA PHE A 94 -6.01 6.53 -13.86
C PHE A 94 -5.60 7.38 -12.66
N HIS A 95 -6.43 7.40 -11.62
CA HIS A 95 -6.13 8.08 -10.36
C HIS A 95 -5.36 7.15 -9.41
N PHE A 96 -5.75 5.88 -9.40
CA PHE A 96 -5.19 4.86 -8.52
C PHE A 96 -4.82 3.60 -9.31
N ILE A 97 -3.78 2.92 -8.86
CA ILE A 97 -3.34 1.63 -9.38
C ILE A 97 -3.22 0.66 -8.20
N VAL A 98 -3.78 -0.54 -8.33
CA VAL A 98 -3.70 -1.60 -7.32
C VAL A 98 -2.87 -2.76 -7.86
N CYS A 99 -1.69 -2.95 -7.30
CA CYS A 99 -0.69 -3.91 -7.76
C CYS A 99 -1.01 -5.34 -7.33
N ASN A 100 -0.56 -6.32 -8.11
CA ASN A 100 -0.71 -7.77 -7.85
C ASN A 100 0.52 -8.41 -7.20
N GLY A 101 1.51 -7.60 -6.78
CA GLY A 101 2.75 -8.06 -6.17
C GLY A 101 3.77 -8.70 -7.12
N ILE A 102 3.54 -8.65 -8.44
CA ILE A 102 4.42 -9.27 -9.45
C ILE A 102 5.30 -8.21 -10.13
N GLY A 103 6.37 -7.78 -9.47
CA GLY A 103 7.35 -6.87 -10.04
C GLY A 103 8.12 -6.09 -8.99
N SER A 104 8.91 -5.13 -9.48
CA SER A 104 9.65 -4.19 -8.65
C SER A 104 9.36 -2.76 -9.08
N ASP A 105 9.48 -1.83 -8.14
CA ASP A 105 9.43 -0.40 -8.42
C ASP A 105 10.69 0.11 -9.13
N ASN A 106 10.71 1.42 -9.42
CA ASN A 106 11.85 2.12 -10.06
C ASN A 106 13.17 1.95 -9.30
N GLU A 107 13.13 1.66 -8.00
CA GLU A 107 14.30 1.50 -7.13
C GLU A 107 14.71 0.02 -7.00
N GLY A 108 14.04 -0.87 -7.72
CA GLY A 108 14.27 -2.31 -7.70
C GLY A 108 13.66 -3.01 -6.48
N LYS A 109 12.90 -2.30 -5.64
CA LYS A 109 12.25 -2.87 -4.47
C LYS A 109 10.98 -3.61 -4.90
N GLN A 110 10.79 -4.79 -4.32
CA GLN A 110 9.63 -5.62 -4.61
C GLN A 110 8.33 -4.90 -4.20
N ILE A 111 7.35 -4.93 -5.11
CA ILE A 111 6.04 -4.36 -4.87
C ILE A 111 5.19 -5.36 -4.11
N ALA A 112 4.49 -4.90 -3.07
CA ALA A 112 3.59 -5.75 -2.31
C ALA A 112 2.28 -5.99 -3.07
N ASP A 113 1.70 -7.19 -2.91
CA ASP A 113 0.35 -7.46 -3.38
C ASP A 113 -0.67 -6.56 -2.68
N GLY A 114 -1.57 -5.95 -3.46
CA GLY A 114 -2.54 -4.97 -2.97
C GLY A 114 -1.94 -3.58 -2.68
N GLN A 115 -0.68 -3.32 -3.02
CA GLN A 115 -0.10 -1.98 -2.92
C GLN A 115 -0.87 -1.00 -3.82
N ILE A 116 -1.22 0.15 -3.25
CA ILE A 116 -1.98 1.20 -3.94
C ILE A 116 -1.02 2.33 -4.28
N GLU A 117 -0.86 2.59 -5.57
CA GLU A 117 -0.16 3.76 -6.09
C GLU A 117 -1.18 4.80 -6.55
N TYR A 118 -0.84 6.09 -6.42
CA TYR A 118 -1.69 7.20 -6.86
C TYR A 118 -0.94 8.12 -7.83
N THR A 119 -1.68 8.79 -8.71
CA THR A 119 -1.10 9.63 -9.77
C THR A 119 -1.15 11.13 -9.42
N THR A 120 -0.47 11.94 -10.22
CA THR A 120 -0.46 13.40 -10.04
C THR A 120 -1.84 14.03 -10.26
N GLN A 121 -2.68 13.41 -11.11
CA GLN A 121 -4.08 13.78 -11.31
C GLN A 121 -4.86 13.67 -10.01
N TRP A 122 -4.67 12.57 -9.27
CA TRP A 122 -5.27 12.41 -7.95
C TRP A 122 -4.78 13.46 -6.95
N VAL A 123 -3.47 13.66 -6.85
CA VAL A 123 -2.87 14.65 -5.94
C VAL A 123 -3.43 16.06 -6.18
N GLN A 124 -3.62 16.42 -7.45
CA GLN A 124 -4.16 17.71 -7.88
C GLN A 124 -5.69 17.75 -7.96
N GLN A 125 -6.37 16.64 -7.64
CA GLN A 125 -7.81 16.47 -7.70
C GLN A 125 -8.40 16.85 -9.09
N LYS A 126 -7.71 16.47 -10.16
CA LYS A 126 -8.09 16.73 -11.55
C LYS A 126 -8.63 15.46 -12.22
N PRO A 127 -9.63 15.58 -13.11
CA PRO A 127 -10.12 14.44 -13.87
C PRO A 127 -9.02 13.86 -14.79
N CYS A 128 -9.09 12.56 -15.02
CA CYS A 128 -8.24 11.87 -15.99
C CYS A 128 -8.63 12.25 -17.43
N LEU A 129 -7.65 12.34 -18.33
CA LEU A 129 -7.92 12.52 -19.76
C LEU A 129 -8.83 11.41 -20.31
N GLY A 130 -9.82 11.80 -21.12
CA GLY A 130 -10.82 10.89 -21.70
C GLY A 130 -11.82 10.35 -20.67
N SER A 131 -11.96 10.99 -19.51
CA SER A 131 -12.97 10.68 -18.50
C SER A 131 -14.06 11.73 -18.45
N GLU A 132 -15.26 11.33 -18.05
CA GLU A 132 -16.29 12.28 -17.62
C GLU A 132 -15.75 13.12 -16.44
N ASP A 133 -16.11 14.40 -16.43
CA ASP A 133 -15.84 15.29 -15.30
C ASP A 133 -16.40 14.64 -14.02
N ALA A 134 -15.60 14.62 -12.95
CA ALA A 134 -15.93 14.01 -11.65
C ALA A 134 -15.91 12.47 -11.54
N THR A 135 -15.24 11.76 -12.45
CA THR A 135 -15.03 10.30 -12.30
C THR A 135 -13.64 9.93 -11.78
N ILE A 136 -13.61 9.19 -10.66
CA ILE A 136 -12.40 8.54 -10.13
C ILE A 136 -12.17 7.23 -10.90
N ARG A 137 -10.94 7.01 -11.35
CA ARG A 137 -10.55 5.82 -12.12
C ARG A 137 -9.52 4.99 -11.36
N ILE A 138 -9.82 3.72 -11.15
CA ILE A 138 -8.95 2.76 -10.46
C ILE A 138 -8.54 1.70 -11.48
N CYS A 139 -7.24 1.47 -11.63
CA CYS A 139 -6.70 0.38 -12.42
C CYS A 139 -6.25 -0.75 -11.48
N VAL A 140 -6.69 -1.97 -11.73
CA VAL A 140 -6.24 -3.17 -11.03
C VAL A 140 -5.31 -3.94 -11.97
N VAL A 141 -4.09 -4.22 -11.51
CA VAL A 141 -3.09 -4.94 -12.32
C VAL A 141 -3.50 -6.40 -12.42
N SER A 142 -4.07 -6.76 -13.56
CA SER A 142 -4.61 -8.08 -13.88
C SER A 142 -4.96 -8.08 -15.36
N ASP A 143 -4.82 -9.22 -16.03
CA ASP A 143 -5.31 -9.38 -17.39
C ASP A 143 -6.83 -9.66 -17.45
N GLY A 144 -7.45 -9.98 -16.31
CA GLY A 144 -8.88 -10.30 -16.16
C GLY A 144 -9.34 -11.59 -16.85
N ILE A 145 -8.52 -12.21 -17.68
CA ILE A 145 -8.90 -13.36 -18.52
C ILE A 145 -8.26 -14.63 -17.97
N VAL A 146 -6.96 -14.59 -17.67
CA VAL A 146 -6.15 -15.71 -17.19
C VAL A 146 -5.74 -15.49 -15.74
N THR A 147 -5.38 -14.25 -15.38
CA THR A 147 -5.02 -13.83 -14.03
C THR A 147 -6.17 -13.07 -13.39
N VAL A 148 -6.93 -13.76 -12.54
CA VAL A 148 -7.97 -13.14 -11.70
C VAL A 148 -7.30 -12.23 -10.66
N PRO A 149 -7.91 -11.10 -10.27
CA PRO A 149 -7.41 -10.27 -9.18
C PRO A 149 -7.20 -11.06 -7.90
N THR A 150 -6.13 -10.75 -7.17
CA THR A 150 -5.85 -11.40 -5.88
C THR A 150 -6.86 -10.96 -4.82
N ASP A 151 -7.05 -11.76 -3.77
CA ASP A 151 -7.86 -11.39 -2.61
C ASP A 151 -7.41 -10.07 -1.99
N SER A 152 -6.11 -9.80 -1.98
CA SER A 152 -5.53 -8.55 -1.48
C SER A 152 -5.99 -7.37 -2.33
N GLN A 153 -5.93 -7.49 -3.67
CA GLN A 153 -6.40 -6.47 -4.59
C GLN A 153 -7.91 -6.21 -4.42
N ILE A 154 -8.73 -7.26 -4.36
CA ILE A 154 -10.17 -7.15 -4.20
C ILE A 154 -10.51 -6.42 -2.90
N LYS A 155 -9.89 -6.83 -1.77
CA LYS A 155 -10.09 -6.18 -0.47
C LYS A 155 -9.64 -4.71 -0.48
N ARG A 156 -8.51 -4.41 -1.13
CA ARG A 156 -7.98 -3.04 -1.23
C ARG A 156 -8.90 -2.13 -2.06
N VAL A 157 -9.43 -2.63 -3.17
CA VAL A 157 -10.42 -1.90 -3.97
C VAL A 157 -11.73 -1.70 -3.20
N ALA A 158 -12.20 -2.72 -2.48
CA ALA A 158 -13.39 -2.58 -1.63
C ALA A 158 -13.20 -1.51 -0.54
N MET A 159 -12.02 -1.45 0.08
CA MET A 159 -11.68 -0.39 1.04
C MET A 159 -11.63 1.00 0.38
N LEU A 160 -11.03 1.13 -0.81
CA LEU A 160 -11.03 2.39 -1.57
C LEU A 160 -12.44 2.87 -1.88
N VAL A 161 -13.27 1.98 -2.42
CA VAL A 161 -14.67 2.26 -2.76
C VAL A 161 -15.46 2.69 -1.52
N ARG A 162 -15.31 1.98 -0.40
CA ARG A 162 -15.96 2.34 0.86
C ARG A 162 -15.51 3.72 1.34
N LEU A 163 -14.22 4.02 1.24
CA LEU A 163 -13.70 5.33 1.61
C LEU A 163 -14.28 6.43 0.72
N PHE A 164 -14.31 6.25 -0.60
CA PHE A 164 -14.90 7.23 -1.52
C PHE A 164 -16.38 7.47 -1.25
N ASN A 165 -17.12 6.43 -0.88
CA ASN A 165 -18.50 6.57 -0.45
C ASN A 165 -18.63 7.39 0.85
N GLN A 166 -17.83 7.07 1.87
CA GLN A 166 -17.96 7.66 3.20
C GLN A 166 -17.36 9.07 3.34
N ARG A 167 -16.21 9.32 2.69
CA ARG A 167 -15.44 10.56 2.84
C ARG A 167 -15.65 11.53 1.68
N LEU A 168 -15.82 11.03 0.46
CA LEU A 168 -15.99 11.86 -0.74
C LEU A 168 -17.46 11.92 -1.21
N GLY A 169 -18.37 11.19 -0.55
CA GLY A 169 -19.80 11.24 -0.86
C GLY A 169 -20.18 10.58 -2.18
N VAL A 170 -19.33 9.73 -2.77
CA VAL A 170 -19.62 9.06 -4.04
C VAL A 170 -20.72 8.01 -3.84
N PRO A 171 -21.88 8.11 -4.50
CA PRO A 171 -22.96 7.14 -4.32
C PRO A 171 -22.57 5.74 -4.81
N SER A 172 -22.90 4.68 -4.06
CA SER A 172 -22.58 3.30 -4.45
C SER A 172 -23.16 2.88 -5.81
N LYS A 173 -24.29 3.48 -6.21
CA LYS A 173 -24.91 3.26 -7.53
C LYS A 173 -24.09 3.78 -8.71
N ASN A 174 -23.13 4.68 -8.45
CA ASN A 174 -22.24 5.27 -9.46
C ASN A 174 -20.86 4.60 -9.43
N ILE A 175 -20.78 3.37 -8.95
CA ILE A 175 -19.53 2.60 -8.90
C ILE A 175 -19.65 1.47 -9.91
N SER A 176 -18.79 1.49 -10.92
CA SER A 176 -18.73 0.49 -11.98
C SER A 176 -17.53 -0.41 -11.79
N PHE A 177 -17.77 -1.72 -11.82
CA PHE A 177 -16.75 -2.76 -11.82
C PHE A 177 -16.67 -3.41 -13.21
N PRO A 178 -15.52 -4.02 -13.57
CA PRO A 178 -15.42 -4.81 -14.79
C PRO A 178 -16.31 -6.06 -14.71
N ALA A 179 -16.79 -6.57 -15.85
CA ALA A 179 -17.82 -7.62 -15.89
C ALA A 179 -17.42 -8.95 -15.23
N ASN A 180 -16.12 -9.22 -15.21
CA ASN A 180 -15.45 -10.40 -14.64
C ASN A 180 -14.94 -10.15 -13.21
N TRP A 181 -15.39 -9.07 -12.55
CA TRP A 181 -15.07 -8.81 -11.15
C TRP A 181 -15.78 -9.81 -10.23
N GLN A 182 -15.02 -10.51 -9.40
CA GLN A 182 -15.55 -11.45 -8.42
C GLN A 182 -15.73 -10.71 -7.07
N MET A 183 -16.98 -10.60 -6.60
CA MET A 183 -17.33 -10.08 -5.26
C MET A 183 -17.60 -11.23 -4.29
#